data_AF-A0ABD0PI37-F1
#
_entry.id   AF-A0ABD0PI37-F1
#
_cell.length_a   1.000
_cell.length_b   1.000
_cell.length_c   1.000
_cell.angle_alpha   90.00
_cell.angle_beta   90.00
_cell.angle_gamma   90.00
#
_symmetry.space_group_name_H-M   'P 1'
#
loop_
_entity.id
_entity.type
_entity.pdbx_description
1 polymer ?
#
loop_
_entity_poly.entity_id
_entity_poly.type
_entity_poly.pdbx_seq_one_letter_code
_entity_poly.pdbx_strand_id
1 'polypeptide(L)' 'HFLLVDGAEVYVYSYEGRLVSSPKSPGMRMDILNSQSISLSNDTIAIRDTSDER' A
#
# COMPACT_ATOMS: atom_id res chain seq x y z
N HIS A 1 -3.67 -9.79 8.31
CA HIS A 1 -2.68 -9.12 7.46
C HIS A 1 -2.43 -7.72 8.00
N PHE A 2 -1.21 -7.22 7.91
CA PHE A 2 -0.89 -5.82 8.20
C PHE A 2 -0.04 -5.24 7.06
N LEU A 3 -0.13 -3.93 6.90
CA LEU A 3 0.53 -3.19 5.82
C LEU A 3 1.73 -2.42 6.40
N LEU A 4 2.87 -2.49 5.72
CA LEU A 4 4.05 -1.70 6.03
C LEU A 4 4.39 -0.84 4.81
N VAL A 5 4.54 0.45 5.02
CA VAL A 5 4.93 1.40 3.98
C VAL A 5 6.35 1.86 4.31
N ASP A 6 7.29 1.59 3.43
CA ASP A 6 8.67 2.05 3.53
C ASP A 6 8.92 2.98 2.35
N GLY A 7 8.71 4.30 2.54
CA GLY A 7 9.04 5.47 1.67
C GLY A 7 8.82 5.39 0.15
N ALA A 8 9.24 4.31 -0.49
CA ALA A 8 9.16 3.98 -1.91
C ALA A 8 8.31 2.72 -2.20
N GLU A 9 8.04 1.84 -1.23
CA GLU A 9 7.32 0.57 -1.45
C GLU A 9 6.28 0.28 -0.35
N VAL A 10 5.26 -0.50 -0.72
CA VAL A 10 4.21 -0.99 0.18
C VAL A 10 4.33 -2.50 0.26
N TYR A 11 4.37 -3.01 1.48
CA TYR A 11 4.47 -4.43 1.78
C TYR A 11 3.26 -4.89 2.58
N VAL A 12 2.80 -6.08 2.23
CA VAL A 12 1.68 -6.75 2.88
C VAL A 12 2.23 -7.95 3.59
N TYR A 13 2.10 -7.99 4.91
CA TYR A 13 2.57 -9.11 5.71
C TYR A 13 1.39 -9.87 6.32
N SER A 14 1.56 -11.18 6.47
CA SER A 14 0.73 -11.98 7.35
C SER A 14 1.15 -11.73 8.82
N TYR A 15 0.26 -12.04 9.76
CA TYR A 15 0.60 -11.95 11.19
C TYR A 15 1.62 -13.00 11.63
N GLU A 16 1.93 -13.98 10.77
CA GLU A 16 3.01 -14.94 10.96
C GLU A 16 4.35 -14.40 10.46
N GLY A 17 4.40 -13.15 9.97
CA GLY A 17 5.61 -12.49 9.48
C GLY A 17 5.97 -12.83 8.03
N ARG A 18 5.08 -13.48 7.27
CA ARG A 18 5.32 -13.83 5.87
C ARG A 18 4.93 -12.68 4.95
N LEU A 19 5.79 -12.33 3.99
CA LEU A 19 5.44 -11.40 2.91
C LEU A 19 4.37 -12.04 2.02
N VAL A 20 3.22 -11.38 1.92
CA VAL A 20 2.07 -11.82 1.12
C VAL A 20 2.11 -11.15 -0.26
N SER A 21 2.38 -9.85 -0.30
CA SER A 21 2.41 -9.09 -1.55
C SER A 21 3.20 -7.80 -1.40
N SER A 22 3.76 -7.32 -2.51
CA SER A 22 4.46 -6.04 -2.64
C SER A 22 3.93 -5.30 -3.88
N PRO A 23 2.74 -4.69 -3.80
CA PRO A 23 2.18 -3.96 -4.93
C PRO A 23 3.08 -2.78 -5.29
N LYS A 24 3.65 -2.81 -6.49
CA LYS A 24 4.46 -1.74 -7.06
C LYS A 24 3.88 -1.32 -8.39
N SER A 25 3.51 -0.05 -8.49
CA SER A 25 3.08 0.57 -9.74
C SER A 25 4.11 1.64 -10.15
N PRO A 26 4.57 1.63 -11.42
CA PRO A 26 5.47 2.66 -11.91
C PRO A 26 4.75 4.02 -11.89
N GLY A 27 5.36 5.00 -11.21
CA GLY A 27 4.83 6.37 -11.09
C GLY A 27 4.05 6.66 -9.80
N MET A 28 3.79 5.65 -8.96
CA MET A 28 3.11 5.86 -7.69
C MET A 28 4.03 6.51 -6.65
N ARG A 29 3.61 7.64 -6.10
CA ARG A 29 4.33 8.33 -5.02
C ARG A 29 3.90 7.77 -3.68
N MET A 30 4.70 6.87 -3.12
CA MET A 30 4.41 6.27 -1.82
C MET A 30 4.58 7.25 -0.64
N ASP A 31 5.36 8.33 -0.83
CA ASP A 31 5.62 9.38 0.17
C ASP A 31 4.35 10.17 0.58
N ILE A 32 3.35 10.24 -0.30
CA ILE A 32 2.07 10.93 -0.05
C ILE A 32 0.97 9.98 0.44
N LEU A 33 1.26 8.70 0.63
CA LEU A 33 0.27 7.74 1.10
C LEU A 33 0.00 7.94 2.59
N ASN A 34 -1.26 8.22 2.89
CA ASN A 34 -1.80 8.29 4.25
C ASN A 34 -2.85 7.19 4.49
N SER A 35 -3.29 7.03 5.74
CA SER A 35 -4.31 6.04 6.11
C SER A 35 -5.68 6.25 5.44
N GLN A 36 -5.95 7.40 4.83
CA GLN A 36 -7.17 7.67 4.03
C GLN A 36 -6.99 7.34 2.54
N SER A 37 -5.75 7.08 2.09
CA SER A 37 -5.41 6.73 0.71
C SER A 37 -5.22 5.22 0.51
N ILE A 38 -5.05 4.47 1.59
CA ILE A 38 -4.88 3.01 1.54
C ILE A 38 -6.01 2.34 2.32
N SER A 39 -6.65 1.34 1.71
CA SER A 39 -7.61 0.48 2.39
C SER A 39 -7.24 -0.98 2.19
N LEU A 40 -7.19 -1.72 3.29
CA LEU A 40 -6.86 -3.14 3.32
C LEU A 40 -8.12 -3.94 3.68
N SER A 41 -8.50 -4.87 2.81
CA SER A 41 -9.47 -5.93 3.07
C SER A 41 -8.74 -7.28 3.15
N ASN A 42 -9.45 -8.36 3.50
CA ASN A 42 -8.85 -9.70 3.62
C ASN A 42 -8.17 -10.17 2.34
N ASP A 43 -8.75 -9.84 1.17
CA ASP A 43 -8.29 -10.34 -0.13
C ASP A 43 -7.93 -9.21 -1.11
N THR A 44 -8.20 -7.95 -0.75
CA THR A 44 -8.07 -6.80 -1.66
C THR A 44 -7.36 -5.65 -0.97
N ILE A 45 -6.48 -4.99 -1.72
CA ILE A 45 -5.81 -3.76 -1.29
C ILE A 45 -6.15 -2.67 -2.29
N ALA A 46 -6.75 -1.60 -1.79
CA ALA A 46 -7.01 -0.41 -2.58
C ALA A 46 -5.97 0.65 -2.20
N ILE A 47 -5.25 1.15 -3.19
CA ILE A 47 -4.31 2.26 -3.03
C ILE A 47 -4.78 3.37 -3.97
N ARG A 48 -5.17 4.51 -3.40
CA ARG A 48 -5.59 5.70 -4.13
C ARG A 48 -4.39 6.60 -4.30
N ASP A 49 -4.02 6.83 -5.55
CA ASP A 49 -3.04 7.86 -5.90
C ASP A 49 -3.69 9.24 -5.71
N THR A 50 -3.05 10.11 -4.94
CA THR A 50 -3.53 11.49 -4.67
C THR A 50 -2.86 12.52 -5.59
N SER A 51 -1.99 12.09 -6.49
CA SER A 51 -1.31 12.97 -7.46
C SER A 51 -2.27 13.46 -8.55
N ASP A 52 -3.43 12.81 -8.71
CA ASP A 52 -4.47 13.14 -9.67
C ASP A 52 -5.68 13.79 -8.95
N GLU A 53 -5.45 14.96 -8.34
CA GLU A 53 -6.53 15.88 -7.96
C GLU A 53 -6.77 16.84 -9.14
N ARG A 54 -7.67 16.47 -10.05
CA ARG A 54 -8.19 17.34 -11.12
C ARG A 54 -9.69 17.52 -11.04
#